data_AF-Q6BS13-F1
#
_entry.id   AF-Q6BS13-F1
#
_cell.length_a   1.000
_cell.length_b   1.000
_cell.length_c   1.000
_cell.angle_alpha   90.00
_cell.angle_beta   90.00
_cell.angle_gamma   90.00
#
_symmetry.space_group_name_H-M   'P 1'
#
loop_
_entity.id
_entity.type
_entity.pdbx_description
1 polymer ?
#
loop_
_entity_poly.entity_id
_entity_poly.type
_entity_poly.pdbx_seq_one_letter_code
_entity_poly.pdbx_strand_id
1 'polypeptide(L)'
;MSSTSESKLPEIIKIDDISSGRIDPNLIYQELERLKVEINILRNDMSLFLKALATIPDNQSQQEYYKIIVSRLRTVQNSIKEYCVEYNKLLPIINLSQIKLGHEVEILPQNRTNASNQKTPDIKQEPKKSNTSNKATASATTDTQNNKNGSNSNQPIVL
;
A
#
# COMPACT_ATOMS: atom_id res chain seq x y z
N MET A 1 -4.56 -43.29 -13.21
CA MET A 1 -3.57 -42.23 -12.90
C MET A 1 -4.23 -40.90 -13.21
N SER A 2 -4.87 -40.28 -12.21
CA SER A 2 -5.53 -38.99 -12.39
C SER A 2 -4.55 -37.90 -11.98
N SER A 3 -4.10 -37.12 -12.95
CA SER A 3 -3.33 -35.91 -12.73
C SER A 3 -4.22 -34.91 -11.98
N THR A 4 -4.04 -34.78 -10.67
CA THR A 4 -4.56 -33.65 -9.89
C THR A 4 -3.80 -32.41 -10.35
N SER A 5 -4.25 -31.79 -11.43
CA SER A 5 -3.93 -30.40 -11.70
C SER A 5 -4.50 -29.61 -10.53
N GLU A 6 -3.64 -29.16 -9.61
CA GLU A 6 -4.02 -28.20 -8.59
C GLU A 6 -4.75 -27.07 -9.30
N SER A 7 -6.04 -26.94 -9.03
CA SER A 7 -6.91 -25.92 -9.62
C SER A 7 -6.54 -24.58 -9.01
N LYS A 8 -5.43 -24.02 -9.46
CA LYS A 8 -4.92 -22.72 -9.02
C LYS A 8 -5.55 -21.63 -9.88
N LEU A 9 -5.80 -20.46 -9.29
CA LEU A 9 -6.21 -19.29 -10.06
C LEU A 9 -5.15 -18.95 -11.12
N PRO A 10 -5.59 -18.49 -12.31
CA PRO A 10 -4.67 -18.05 -13.34
C PRO A 10 -3.82 -16.87 -12.84
N GLU A 11 -2.60 -16.77 -13.34
CA GLU A 11 -1.65 -15.72 -12.94
C GLU A 11 -2.16 -14.31 -13.26
N ILE A 12 -2.97 -14.19 -14.31
CA ILE A 12 -3.59 -12.94 -14.75
C ILE A 12 -5.10 -13.14 -14.76
N ILE A 13 -5.80 -12.30 -14.00
CA ILE A 13 -7.26 -12.28 -13.91
C ILE A 13 -7.77 -10.99 -14.57
N LYS A 14 -8.61 -11.12 -15.60
CA LYS A 14 -9.29 -9.97 -16.23
C LYS A 14 -10.75 -9.94 -15.81
N ILE A 15 -11.32 -8.74 -15.76
CA ILE A 15 -12.74 -8.53 -15.43
C ILE A 15 -13.66 -9.33 -16.37
N ASP A 16 -13.33 -9.38 -17.66
CA ASP A 16 -14.11 -10.09 -18.68
C ASP A 16 -14.10 -11.61 -18.48
N ASP A 17 -13.00 -12.19 -17.98
CA ASP A 17 -12.91 -13.63 -17.72
C ASP A 17 -13.74 -14.02 -16.47
N ILE A 18 -13.95 -13.08 -15.54
CA ILE A 18 -14.84 -13.26 -14.40
C ILE A 18 -16.31 -13.17 -14.86
N SER A 19 -16.66 -12.13 -15.63
CA SER A 19 -18.04 -11.89 -16.07
C SER A 19 -18.54 -12.94 -17.07
N SER A 20 -17.62 -13.53 -17.86
CA SER A 20 -17.92 -14.61 -18.80
C SER A 20 -17.95 -16.01 -18.16
N GLY A 21 -17.67 -16.13 -16.86
CA GLY A 21 -17.69 -17.41 -16.13
C GLY A 21 -16.53 -18.35 -16.45
N ARG A 22 -15.45 -17.85 -17.06
CA ARG A 22 -14.23 -18.64 -17.31
C ARG A 22 -13.43 -18.95 -16.04
N ILE A 23 -13.61 -18.14 -15.01
CA ILE A 23 -13.00 -18.33 -13.69
C ILE A 23 -14.05 -18.89 -12.75
N ASP A 24 -13.77 -20.06 -12.17
CA ASP A 24 -14.64 -20.67 -11.17
C ASP A 24 -14.66 -19.80 -9.89
N PRO A 25 -15.84 -19.32 -9.45
CA PRO A 25 -15.97 -18.57 -8.21
C PRO A 25 -15.43 -19.30 -6.98
N ASN A 26 -15.50 -20.64 -6.94
CA ASN A 26 -15.01 -21.40 -5.79
C ASN A 26 -13.49 -21.26 -5.62
N LEU A 27 -12.74 -21.16 -6.72
CA LEU A 27 -11.30 -20.95 -6.68
C LEU A 27 -10.94 -19.56 -6.14
N ILE A 28 -11.76 -18.56 -6.46
CA ILE A 28 -11.63 -17.21 -5.89
C ILE A 28 -11.85 -17.24 -4.38
N TYR A 29 -12.91 -17.90 -3.91
CA TYR A 29 -13.20 -18.00 -2.48
C TYR A 29 -12.12 -18.77 -1.71
N GLN A 30 -11.61 -19.86 -2.29
CA GLN A 30 -10.51 -20.62 -1.69
C GLN A 30 -9.25 -19.76 -1.56
N GLU A 31 -8.90 -19.00 -2.60
CA GLU A 31 -7.73 -18.12 -2.56
C GLU A 31 -7.90 -16.98 -1.54
N LEU A 32 -9.10 -16.39 -1.43
CA LEU A 32 -9.40 -15.38 -0.41
C LEU A 32 -9.23 -15.93 1.02
N GLU A 33 -9.76 -17.12 1.31
CA GLU A 33 -9.58 -17.74 2.64
C GLU A 33 -8.11 -18.13 2.87
N ARG A 34 -7.39 -18.58 1.84
CA ARG A 34 -5.95 -18.83 1.92
C ARG A 34 -5.18 -17.56 2.29
N LEU A 35 -5.41 -16.44 1.59
CA LEU A 35 -4.76 -15.15 1.87
C LEU A 35 -5.09 -14.64 3.27
N LYS A 36 -6.33 -14.80 3.71
CA LYS A 36 -6.78 -14.42 5.06
C LYS A 36 -6.05 -15.22 6.14
N VAL A 37 -5.74 -16.50 5.92
CA VAL A 37 -4.89 -17.27 6.83
C VAL A 37 -3.45 -16.77 6.74
N GLU A 38 -2.94 -16.55 5.54
CA GLU A 38 -1.55 -16.15 5.29
C GLU A 38 -1.20 -14.79 5.92
N ILE A 39 -2.06 -13.79 5.82
CA ILE A 39 -1.83 -12.48 6.47
C ILE A 39 -1.80 -12.60 8.00
N ASN A 40 -2.57 -13.52 8.58
CA ASN A 40 -2.56 -13.77 10.02
C ASN A 40 -1.26 -14.42 10.48
N ILE A 41 -0.73 -15.37 9.69
CA ILE A 41 0.58 -15.99 9.91
C ILE A 41 1.67 -14.91 9.81
N LEU A 42 1.66 -14.14 8.73
CA LEU A 42 2.63 -13.06 8.50
C LEU A 42 2.64 -12.04 9.64
N ARG A 43 1.46 -11.62 10.13
CA ARG A 43 1.34 -10.74 11.31
C ARG A 43 2.00 -11.35 12.55
N ASN A 44 1.81 -12.65 12.78
CA ASN A 44 2.43 -13.34 13.90
C ASN A 44 3.95 -13.37 13.76
N ASP A 45 4.45 -13.75 12.59
CA ASP A 45 5.88 -13.82 12.29
C ASP A 45 6.56 -12.44 12.42
N MET A 46 5.92 -11.38 11.93
CA MET A 46 6.39 -10.00 12.15
C MET A 46 6.44 -9.66 13.64
N SER A 47 5.43 -10.04 14.42
CA SER A 47 5.40 -9.80 15.86
C SER A 47 6.52 -10.55 16.59
N LEU A 48 6.76 -11.81 16.23
CA LEU A 48 7.86 -12.63 16.75
C LEU A 48 9.23 -12.08 16.38
N PHE A 49 9.37 -11.59 15.15
CA PHE A 49 10.59 -10.93 14.68
C PHE A 49 10.88 -9.66 15.48
N LEU A 50 9.88 -8.79 15.68
CA LEU A 50 10.03 -7.57 16.48
C LEU A 50 10.39 -7.87 17.94
N LYS A 51 9.77 -8.88 18.55
CA LYS A 51 10.13 -9.34 19.90
C LYS A 51 11.56 -9.84 19.97
N ALA A 52 11.99 -10.61 18.97
CA ALA A 52 13.37 -11.09 18.91
C ALA A 52 14.37 -9.94 18.73
N LEU A 53 14.04 -8.92 17.93
CA LEU A 53 14.85 -7.71 17.80
C LEU A 53 14.98 -6.92 19.11
N ALA A 54 13.90 -6.85 19.88
CA ALA A 54 13.85 -6.11 21.13
C ALA A 54 14.47 -6.85 22.32
N THR A 55 14.71 -8.16 22.18
CA THR A 55 15.19 -9.01 23.27
C THR A 55 16.56 -9.58 22.91
N ILE A 56 17.61 -9.12 23.58
CA ILE A 56 18.95 -9.72 23.47
C ILE A 56 19.04 -10.80 24.54
N PRO A 57 19.14 -12.09 24.15
CA PRO A 57 19.27 -13.17 25.14
C PRO A 57 20.66 -13.16 25.76
N ASP A 58 20.71 -13.19 27.10
CA ASP A 58 21.95 -13.13 27.90
C ASP A 58 22.89 -14.33 27.64
N ASN A 59 22.35 -15.42 27.09
CA ASN A 59 23.01 -16.72 26.96
C ASN A 59 23.60 -16.96 25.56
N GLN A 60 23.48 -15.99 24.64
CA GLN A 60 23.77 -16.18 23.22
C GLN A 60 24.89 -15.25 22.75
N SER A 61 25.75 -15.75 21.86
CA SER A 61 26.77 -14.89 21.23
C SER A 61 26.11 -13.85 20.31
N GLN A 62 26.68 -12.65 20.26
CA GLN A 62 26.16 -11.56 19.42
C GLN A 62 26.12 -11.94 17.93
N GLN A 63 27.12 -12.69 17.44
CA GLN A 63 27.13 -13.19 16.07
C GLN A 63 25.97 -14.15 15.79
N GLU A 64 25.66 -15.05 16.73
CA GLU A 64 24.58 -16.02 16.53
C GLU A 64 23.21 -15.34 16.58
N TYR A 65 23.03 -14.41 17.52
CA TYR A 65 21.87 -13.53 17.57
C TYR A 65 21.67 -12.78 16.24
N TYR A 66 22.72 -12.13 15.73
CA TYR A 66 22.67 -11.39 14.47
C TYR A 66 22.26 -12.27 13.28
N LYS A 67 22.83 -13.48 13.16
CA LYS A 67 22.46 -14.43 12.10
C LYS A 67 20.98 -14.79 12.14
N ILE A 68 20.45 -15.06 13.33
CA ILE A 68 19.03 -15.40 13.52
C ILE A 68 18.14 -14.24 13.11
N ILE A 69 18.45 -13.02 13.55
CA ILE A 69 17.69 -11.82 13.21
C ILE A 69 17.68 -11.59 11.69
N VAL A 70 18.84 -11.64 11.03
CA VAL A 70 18.93 -11.45 9.58
C VAL A 70 18.17 -12.54 8.83
N SER A 71 18.23 -13.79 9.29
CA SER A 71 17.46 -14.89 8.70
C SER A 71 15.96 -14.63 8.79
N ARG A 72 15.45 -14.30 9.99
CA ARG A 72 14.04 -13.98 10.22
C ARG A 72 13.57 -12.77 9.41
N LEU A 73 14.41 -11.74 9.28
CA LEU A 73 14.10 -10.57 8.45
C LEU A 73 13.91 -10.98 6.98
N ARG A 74 14.79 -11.81 6.43
CA ARG A 74 14.63 -12.30 5.04
C ARG A 74 13.36 -13.10 4.87
N THR A 75 13.03 -13.97 5.83
CA THR A 75 11.77 -14.74 5.79
C THR A 75 10.57 -13.81 5.75
N VAL A 76 10.47 -12.85 6.68
CA VAL A 76 9.37 -11.88 6.71
C VAL A 76 9.30 -11.07 5.41
N GLN A 77 10.44 -10.61 4.89
CA GLN A 77 10.50 -9.88 3.63
C GLN A 77 9.99 -10.69 2.44
N ASN A 78 10.35 -11.97 2.34
CA ASN A 78 9.87 -12.84 1.27
C ASN A 78 8.38 -13.11 1.41
N SER A 79 7.89 -13.42 2.61
CA SER A 79 6.46 -13.63 2.87
C SER A 79 5.61 -12.38 2.56
N ILE A 80 6.11 -11.17 2.84
CA ILE A 80 5.44 -9.92 2.41
C ILE A 80 5.34 -9.84 0.89
N LYS A 81 6.44 -10.13 0.17
CA LYS A 81 6.45 -10.07 -1.30
C LYS A 81 5.47 -11.08 -1.91
N GLU A 82 5.50 -12.31 -1.41
CA GLU A 82 4.61 -13.39 -1.86
C GLU A 82 3.15 -13.04 -1.60
N TYR A 83 2.82 -12.58 -0.38
CA TYR A 83 1.48 -12.10 -0.05
C TYR A 83 1.01 -10.97 -0.98
N CYS A 84 1.86 -9.97 -1.22
CA CYS A 84 1.54 -8.86 -2.12
C CYS A 84 1.29 -9.33 -3.55
N VAL A 85 2.07 -10.28 -4.06
CA VAL A 85 1.87 -10.85 -5.40
C VAL A 85 0.48 -11.51 -5.48
N GLU A 86 0.14 -12.36 -4.51
CA GLU A 86 -1.14 -13.08 -4.53
C GLU A 86 -2.33 -12.14 -4.28
N TYR A 87 -2.20 -11.13 -3.40
CA TYR A 87 -3.21 -10.09 -3.20
C TYR A 87 -3.47 -9.28 -4.48
N ASN A 88 -2.41 -8.87 -5.18
CA ASN A 88 -2.52 -8.11 -6.43
C ASN A 88 -3.24 -8.91 -7.53
N LYS A 89 -3.15 -10.24 -7.54
CA LYS A 89 -3.91 -11.08 -8.49
C LYS A 89 -5.42 -10.99 -8.25
N LEU A 90 -5.86 -10.79 -7.00
CA LEU A 90 -7.27 -10.66 -6.66
C LEU A 90 -7.81 -9.24 -6.84
N LEU A 91 -6.93 -8.25 -7.04
CA LEU A 91 -7.33 -6.85 -7.20
C LEU A 91 -8.38 -6.62 -8.30
N PRO A 92 -8.29 -7.24 -9.51
CA PRO A 92 -9.33 -7.11 -10.53
C PRO A 92 -10.70 -7.61 -10.07
N ILE A 93 -10.74 -8.66 -9.24
CA ILE A 93 -11.97 -9.23 -8.68
C ILE A 93 -12.55 -8.30 -7.61
N ILE A 94 -11.69 -7.77 -6.74
CA ILE A 94 -12.06 -6.80 -5.71
C ILE A 94 -12.64 -5.54 -6.38
N ASN A 95 -11.97 -5.02 -7.39
CA ASN A 95 -12.40 -3.83 -8.14
C ASN A 95 -13.73 -4.05 -8.85
N LEU A 96 -13.94 -5.20 -9.50
CA LEU A 96 -15.24 -5.56 -10.08
C LEU A 96 -16.34 -5.59 -9.02
N SER A 97 -16.04 -6.16 -7.84
CA SER A 97 -17.00 -6.24 -6.74
C SER A 97 -17.36 -4.84 -6.21
N GLN A 98 -16.37 -3.97 -6.02
CA GLN A 98 -16.58 -2.57 -5.62
C GLN A 98 -17.47 -1.82 -6.61
N ILE A 99 -17.21 -1.93 -7.93
CA ILE A 99 -18.05 -1.32 -8.97
C ILE A 99 -19.49 -1.82 -8.88
N LYS A 100 -19.69 -3.14 -8.73
CA LYS A 100 -21.03 -3.74 -8.62
C LYS A 100 -21.78 -3.31 -7.37
N LEU A 101 -21.08 -3.00 -6.28
CA LEU A 101 -21.66 -2.50 -5.04
C LEU A 101 -21.84 -0.97 -5.03
N GLY A 102 -21.35 -0.26 -6.06
CA GLY A 102 -21.39 1.21 -6.13
C GLY A 102 -20.31 1.91 -5.29
N HIS A 103 -19.24 1.21 -4.93
CA HIS A 103 -18.09 1.76 -4.22
C HIS A 103 -17.00 2.25 -5.20
N GLU A 104 -16.16 3.19 -4.76
CA GLU A 104 -14.97 3.60 -5.52
C GLU A 104 -13.94 2.46 -5.63
N VAL A 105 -13.24 2.43 -6.75
CA VAL A 105 -12.26 1.38 -7.09
C VAL A 105 -10.93 1.63 -6.37
N GLU A 106 -10.37 0.59 -5.78
CA GLU A 106 -9.04 0.66 -5.14
C GLU A 106 -7.93 0.77 -6.20
N ILE A 107 -7.21 1.90 -6.17
CA ILE A 107 -6.00 2.13 -6.96
C ILE A 107 -4.81 2.06 -6.01
N LEU A 108 -4.10 0.93 -5.99
CA LEU A 108 -2.84 0.88 -5.27
C LEU A 108 -1.84 1.86 -5.92
N PRO A 109 -1.09 2.65 -5.13
CA PRO A 109 0.01 3.43 -5.65
C PRO A 109 1.07 2.45 -6.18
N GLN A 110 1.07 2.24 -7.50
CA GLN A 110 2.15 1.53 -8.17
C GLN A 110 3.46 2.25 -7.84
N ASN A 111 4.45 1.48 -7.43
CA ASN A 111 5.82 1.95 -7.23
C ASN A 111 6.32 2.50 -8.57
N ARG A 112 6.15 3.81 -8.81
CA ARG A 112 6.48 4.47 -10.07
C ARG A 112 7.98 4.65 -10.18
N THR A 113 8.69 3.61 -10.57
CA THR A 113 10.01 3.77 -11.20
C THR A 113 9.83 3.75 -12.71
N ASN A 114 9.75 4.96 -13.28
CA ASN A 114 9.90 5.33 -14.69
C ASN A 114 8.81 4.89 -15.69
N ALA A 115 7.88 5.80 -16.00
CA ALA A 115 7.37 5.99 -17.36
C ALA A 115 6.77 7.40 -17.54
N SER A 116 7.22 8.06 -18.60
CA SER A 116 6.89 9.39 -19.10
C SER A 116 5.41 9.56 -19.47
N ASN A 117 4.89 10.78 -19.25
CA ASN A 117 3.77 11.44 -19.94
C ASN A 117 2.64 10.54 -20.49
N GLN A 118 1.53 10.45 -19.75
CA GLN A 118 0.22 10.28 -20.39
C GLN A 118 -0.78 11.29 -19.84
N LYS A 119 -1.13 12.20 -20.73
CA LYS A 119 -2.15 13.24 -20.65
C LYS A 119 -3.52 12.56 -20.52
N THR A 120 -4.22 12.81 -19.43
CA THR A 120 -5.65 12.51 -19.28
C THR A 120 -6.45 13.26 -20.36
N PRO A 121 -7.36 12.60 -21.11
CA PRO A 121 -8.31 13.31 -21.95
C PRO A 121 -9.38 13.96 -21.07
N ASP A 122 -9.42 15.28 -21.15
CA ASP A 122 -10.37 16.18 -20.51
C ASP A 122 -11.79 15.92 -21.07
N ILE A 123 -12.64 15.23 -20.29
CA ILE A 123 -14.06 15.10 -20.61
C ILE A 123 -14.76 16.34 -20.08
N LYS A 124 -15.00 17.25 -21.03
CA LYS A 124 -15.82 18.45 -20.94
C LYS A 124 -17.20 18.12 -20.37
N GLN A 125 -17.45 18.51 -19.11
CA GLN A 125 -18.81 18.64 -18.57
C GLN A 125 -19.02 20.05 -18.03
N GLU A 126 -19.91 20.75 -18.73
CA GLU A 126 -20.53 22.01 -18.35
C GLU A 126 -21.48 21.76 -17.16
N PRO A 127 -21.52 22.67 -16.18
CA PRO A 127 -22.84 23.03 -15.67
C PRO A 127 -23.07 24.54 -15.53
N LYS A 128 -24.32 24.88 -15.76
CA LYS A 128 -24.91 26.23 -15.76
C LYS A 128 -25.02 26.86 -14.35
N LYS A 129 -24.99 28.20 -14.40
CA LYS A 129 -25.74 29.22 -13.61
C LYS A 129 -25.14 29.83 -12.33
N SER A 130 -24.88 31.14 -12.46
CA SER A 130 -25.26 32.28 -11.61
C SER A 130 -24.67 32.40 -10.19
N ASN A 131 -23.86 33.43 -9.90
CA ASN A 131 -24.31 34.79 -9.50
C ASN A 131 -23.13 35.70 -9.09
N THR A 132 -23.28 36.99 -9.40
CA THR A 132 -22.74 38.19 -8.71
C THR A 132 -21.22 38.40 -8.63
N SER A 133 -20.69 39.18 -9.58
CA SER A 133 -19.43 39.92 -9.40
C SER A 133 -19.72 41.37 -9.03
N ASN A 134 -19.47 41.74 -7.77
CA ASN A 134 -19.20 43.13 -7.40
C ASN A 134 -17.69 43.40 -7.47
N LYS A 135 -17.40 44.54 -8.06
CA LYS A 135 -16.10 45.09 -8.47
C LYS A 135 -15.57 46.04 -7.39
N ALA A 136 -14.30 45.88 -6.98
CA ALA A 136 -13.39 46.93 -6.49
C ALA A 136 -12.00 46.26 -6.28
N THR A 137 -10.99 46.40 -7.16
CA THR A 137 -10.10 47.53 -7.50
C THR A 137 -9.23 48.08 -6.36
N ALA A 138 -7.93 48.13 -6.65
CA ALA A 138 -6.83 48.97 -6.12
C ALA A 138 -6.16 48.50 -4.80
N SER A 139 -4.91 48.02 -4.81
CA SER A 139 -3.61 48.70 -5.06
C SER A 139 -3.05 49.40 -3.83
N ALA A 140 -1.86 48.96 -3.36
CA ALA A 140 -0.67 49.80 -3.10
C ALA A 140 0.38 49.07 -2.22
N THR A 141 1.49 48.75 -2.89
CA THR A 141 2.92 48.83 -2.52
C THR A 141 3.34 49.37 -1.14
N THR A 142 4.30 48.67 -0.49
CA THR A 142 5.60 49.17 0.06
C THR A 142 6.25 48.00 0.84
N ASP A 143 7.33 47.40 0.35
CA ASP A 143 8.76 47.77 0.50
C ASP A 143 9.40 47.39 1.86
N THR A 144 10.49 46.61 1.72
CA THR A 144 11.76 46.76 2.42
C THR A 144 12.00 46.03 3.77
N GLN A 145 12.75 44.92 3.61
CA GLN A 145 14.01 44.56 4.29
C GLN A 145 14.05 43.92 5.70
N ASN A 146 14.87 42.85 5.71
CA ASN A 146 16.02 42.59 6.60
C ASN A 146 15.85 41.82 7.93
N ASN A 147 16.31 40.56 7.85
CA ASN A 147 17.61 40.07 8.39
C ASN A 147 17.70 39.55 9.84
N LYS A 148 18.55 38.50 9.94
CA LYS A 148 19.36 38.01 11.07
C LYS A 148 18.75 37.04 12.11
N ASN A 149 19.09 35.77 11.90
CA ASN A 149 19.93 34.90 12.76
C ASN A 149 20.32 35.44 14.15
N GLY A 150 20.08 34.63 15.19
CA GLY A 150 20.64 34.80 16.54
C GLY A 150 20.59 33.50 17.34
N SER A 151 21.78 33.03 17.73
CA SER A 151 22.08 31.82 18.52
C SER A 151 22.00 32.09 20.04
N ASN A 152 22.01 31.00 20.82
CA ASN A 152 22.51 30.82 22.21
C ASN A 152 21.56 30.86 23.44
N SER A 153 21.36 29.65 23.96
CA SER A 153 21.77 29.11 25.30
C SER A 153 21.17 29.60 26.63
N ASN A 154 20.94 28.57 27.47
CA ASN A 154 20.85 28.51 28.94
C ASN A 154 19.56 29.00 29.59
N GLN A 155 18.98 28.15 30.46
CA GLN A 155 18.65 28.39 31.88
C GLN A 155 18.41 27.02 32.60
N PRO A 156 18.63 26.91 33.93
CA PRO A 156 18.98 25.65 34.63
C PRO A 156 17.84 24.97 35.42
N ILE A 157 18.11 23.73 35.83
CA ILE A 157 17.31 22.87 36.72
C ILE A 157 17.35 23.41 38.16
N VAL A 158 16.19 23.48 38.81
CA VAL A 158 16.03 23.74 40.25
C VAL A 158 15.80 22.39 40.95
N LEU A 159 16.49 22.21 42.08
CA LEU A 159 16.60 21.01 42.92
C LEU A 159 15.28 20.32 43.27
#